data_AF-A0A382KF93-F1
#
_entry.id   AF-A0A382KF93-F1
#
_cell.length_a   1.000
_cell.length_b   1.000
_cell.length_c   1.000
_cell.angle_alpha   90.00
_cell.angle_beta   90.00
_cell.angle_gamma   90.00
#
_symmetry.space_group_name_H-M   'P 1'
#
loop_
_entity.id
_entity.type
_entity.pdbx_description
1 polymer ?
#
loop_
_entity_poly.entity_id
_entity_poly.type
_entity_poly.pdbx_seq_one_letter_code
_entity_poly.pdbx_strand_id
1 'polypeptide(L)'
;MESPYTQSFSTYKGEFNATLLQTNAMLFSDIFEIEVEFGWTSPDYAKSNAAFLKIKFFIENLMHQSIITHPSAKVNLAHIENKIVMLPHPPANDIIAMVLHSKLNTIVGEYIQVL
;
A
#
# COMPACT_ATOMS: atom_id res chain seq x y z
N MET A 1 15.80 -25.70 10.92
CA MET A 1 15.07 -24.49 10.51
C MET A 1 15.95 -23.31 10.88
N GLU A 2 16.57 -22.68 9.88
CA GLU A 2 17.35 -21.47 10.13
C GLU A 2 16.39 -20.35 10.55
N SER A 3 16.74 -19.63 11.62
CA SER A 3 16.04 -18.41 12.02
C SER A 3 16.06 -17.45 10.83
N PRO A 4 14.93 -16.86 10.40
CA PRO A 4 15.02 -15.77 9.44
C PRO A 4 15.75 -14.65 10.18
N TYR A 5 16.99 -14.37 9.79
CA TYR A 5 17.79 -13.35 10.45
C TYR A 5 17.23 -11.99 10.05
N THR A 6 16.20 -11.52 10.76
CA THR A 6 15.84 -10.11 10.75
C THR A 6 16.90 -9.38 11.57
N GLN A 7 17.92 -8.84 10.89
CA GLN A 7 19.09 -8.27 11.55
C GLN A 7 18.79 -6.91 12.21
N SER A 8 17.73 -6.24 11.78
CA SER A 8 17.26 -4.97 12.32
C SER A 8 15.82 -4.68 11.89
N PHE A 9 15.15 -3.84 12.66
CA PHE A 9 13.80 -3.35 12.37
C PHE A 9 13.83 -1.86 12.09
N SER A 10 12.89 -1.38 11.28
CA SER A 10 12.78 0.03 10.92
C SER A 10 11.32 0.40 10.72
N THR A 11 11.03 1.67 10.96
CA THR A 11 9.69 2.24 10.78
C THR A 11 9.77 3.35 9.75
N TYR A 12 8.86 3.32 8.79
CA TYR A 12 8.65 4.39 7.81
C TYR A 12 7.27 4.99 8.01
N LYS A 13 7.21 6.32 8.07
CA LYS A 13 5.96 7.07 8.08
C LYS A 13 5.83 7.83 6.77
N GLY A 14 4.63 7.80 6.19
CA GLY A 14 4.31 8.51 4.97
C GLY A 14 2.83 8.81 4.89
N GLU A 15 2.43 9.51 3.84
CA GLU A 15 1.03 9.84 3.59
C GLU A 15 0.71 9.75 2.11
N PHE A 16 -0.56 9.52 1.80
CA PHE A 16 -1.09 9.68 0.46
C PHE A 16 -2.54 10.15 0.53
N ASN A 17 -2.98 10.91 -0.47
CA ASN A 17 -4.39 11.22 -0.64
C ASN A 17 -5.03 10.24 -1.62
N ALA A 18 -6.28 9.86 -1.35
CA ALA A 18 -7.06 9.06 -2.28
C ALA A 18 -8.54 9.40 -2.19
N THR A 19 -9.26 9.13 -3.28
CA THR A 19 -10.72 9.19 -3.30
C THR A 19 -11.28 7.81 -3.03
N LEU A 20 -12.09 7.67 -1.98
CA LEU A 20 -12.86 6.47 -1.69
C LEU A 20 -14.20 6.51 -2.42
N LEU A 21 -14.49 5.43 -3.13
CA LEU A 21 -15.77 5.18 -3.77
C LEU A 21 -16.47 4.01 -3.09
N GLN A 22 -17.53 4.33 -2.35
CA GLN A 22 -18.33 3.38 -1.59
C GLN A 22 -19.40 2.70 -2.46
N THR A 23 -20.09 1.71 -1.89
CA THR A 23 -21.22 1.02 -2.53
C THR A 23 -22.45 1.92 -2.70
N ASN A 24 -22.58 2.91 -1.82
CA ASN A 24 -23.49 4.03 -1.97
C ASN A 24 -22.82 5.07 -2.86
N ALA A 25 -23.58 5.81 -3.68
CA ALA A 25 -23.05 6.83 -4.60
C ALA A 25 -22.52 8.07 -3.85
N MET A 26 -21.46 7.88 -3.07
CA MET A 26 -20.76 8.90 -2.28
C MET A 26 -19.27 8.82 -2.56
N LEU A 27 -18.68 9.98 -2.79
CA LEU A 27 -17.26 10.21 -3.02
C LEU A 27 -16.69 10.85 -1.75
N PHE A 28 -15.64 10.24 -1.19
CA PHE A 28 -14.92 10.81 -0.07
C PHE A 28 -13.46 11.00 -0.47
N SER A 29 -12.94 12.21 -0.41
CA SER A 29 -11.50 12.44 -0.52
C SER A 29 -10.91 12.41 0.88
N ASP A 30 -9.87 11.63 1.08
CA ASP A 30 -9.22 11.50 2.38
C ASP A 30 -7.69 11.53 2.25
N ILE A 31 -7.02 11.87 3.35
CA ILE A 31 -5.57 11.81 3.50
C ILE A 31 -5.27 10.66 4.46
N PHE A 32 -4.55 9.66 3.96
CA PHE A 32 -4.16 8.49 4.74
C PHE A 32 -2.75 8.68 5.26
N GLU A 33 -2.61 8.78 6.58
CA GLU A 33 -1.34 8.63 7.27
C GLU A 33 -1.02 7.13 7.41
N ILE A 34 0.14 6.71 6.94
CA ILE A 34 0.61 5.32 7.03
C ILE A 34 1.85 5.25 7.90
N GLU A 35 1.89 4.24 8.76
CA GLU A 35 3.10 3.75 9.40
C GLU A 35 3.37 2.32 8.93
N VAL A 36 4.58 2.07 8.42
CA VAL A 36 5.04 0.77 7.94
C VAL A 36 6.22 0.34 8.80
N GLU A 37 6.00 -0.70 9.60
CA GLU A 37 7.07 -1.39 10.31
C GLU A 37 7.60 -2.55 9.45
N PHE A 38 8.91 -2.69 9.40
CA PHE A 38 9.52 -3.73 8.59
C PHE A 38 10.87 -4.19 9.11
N GLY A 39 11.19 -5.45 8.82
CA GLY A 39 12.46 -6.09 9.11
C GLY A 39 13.33 -6.22 7.87
N TRP A 40 14.64 -6.01 8.03
CA TRP A 40 15.61 -6.27 6.97
C TRP A 40 16.02 -7.74 6.95
N THR A 41 15.81 -8.42 5.82
CA THR A 41 15.98 -9.87 5.70
C THR A 41 17.16 -10.26 4.81
N SER A 42 17.82 -9.30 4.16
CA SER A 42 18.95 -9.54 3.26
C SER A 42 20.20 -8.72 3.65
N PRO A 43 21.40 -9.33 3.59
CA PRO A 43 22.66 -8.61 3.81
C PRO A 43 23.09 -7.76 2.60
N ASP A 44 22.40 -7.87 1.45
CA ASP A 44 22.68 -7.05 0.26
C ASP A 44 22.04 -5.66 0.43
N TYR A 45 22.83 -4.72 0.96
CA TYR A 45 22.36 -3.35 1.24
C TYR A 45 21.81 -2.63 0.00
N ALA A 46 22.37 -2.87 -1.20
CA ALA A 46 21.90 -2.20 -2.41
C ALA A 46 20.49 -2.67 -2.78
N LYS A 47 20.22 -3.98 -2.70
CA LYS A 47 18.90 -4.54 -2.99
C LYS A 47 17.88 -4.23 -1.90
N SER A 48 18.29 -4.28 -0.63
CA SER A 48 17.47 -3.87 0.50
C SER A 48 17.04 -2.40 0.38
N ASN A 49 17.97 -1.49 0.06
CA ASN A 49 17.63 -0.08 -0.18
C ASN A 49 16.70 0.10 -1.38
N ALA A 50 16.93 -0.63 -2.47
CA ALA A 50 16.04 -0.60 -3.63
C ALA A 50 14.63 -1.10 -3.28
N ALA A 51 14.51 -2.14 -2.44
CA ALA A 51 13.23 -2.62 -1.94
C ALA A 51 12.51 -1.56 -1.09
N PHE A 52 13.23 -0.89 -0.19
CA PHE A 52 12.67 0.22 0.59
C PHE A 52 12.20 1.38 -0.30
N LEU A 53 12.98 1.76 -1.32
CA LEU A 53 12.58 2.80 -2.27
C LEU A 53 11.28 2.43 -3.03
N LYS A 54 11.02 1.14 -3.27
CA LYS A 54 9.74 0.71 -3.84
C LYS A 54 8.57 0.97 -2.89
N ILE A 55 8.73 0.78 -1.57
CA ILE A 55 7.70 1.12 -0.58
C ILE A 55 7.38 2.63 -0.69
N LYS A 56 8.40 3.48 -0.59
CA LYS A 56 8.25 4.94 -0.66
C LYS A 56 7.57 5.36 -1.96
N PHE A 57 8.07 4.88 -3.09
CA PHE A 57 7.51 5.21 -4.39
C PHE A 57 6.06 4.73 -4.54
N PHE A 58 5.73 3.53 -4.05
CA PHE A 58 4.37 3.03 -4.09
C PHE A 58 3.40 3.92 -3.31
N ILE A 59 3.74 4.26 -2.06
CA ILE A 59 2.89 5.08 -1.18
C ILE A 59 2.81 6.53 -1.71
N GLU A 60 3.96 7.19 -1.86
CA GLU A 60 4.01 8.63 -2.12
C GLU A 60 3.65 9.00 -3.58
N ASN A 61 3.73 8.06 -4.52
CA ASN A 61 3.51 8.38 -5.95
C ASN A 61 2.40 7.53 -6.60
N LEU A 62 2.31 6.23 -6.30
CA LEU A 62 1.33 5.38 -6.97
C LEU A 62 -0.05 5.41 -6.30
N MET A 63 -0.08 5.55 -4.98
CA MET A 63 -1.33 5.70 -4.22
C MET A 63 -1.82 7.15 -4.17
N HIS A 64 -0.91 8.12 -4.30
CA HIS A 64 -1.27 9.54 -4.35
C HIS A 64 -2.25 9.83 -5.50
N GLN A 65 -3.34 10.53 -5.20
CA GLN A 65 -4.45 10.81 -6.11
C GLN A 65 -5.08 9.57 -6.76
N SER A 66 -4.96 8.40 -6.12
CA SER A 66 -5.65 7.19 -6.57
C SER A 66 -7.13 7.22 -6.19
N ILE A 67 -7.91 6.36 -6.85
CA ILE A 67 -9.30 6.07 -6.49
C ILE A 67 -9.36 4.65 -5.95
N ILE A 68 -9.78 4.50 -4.71
CA ILE A 68 -9.93 3.21 -4.04
C ILE A 68 -11.42 2.84 -4.05
N THR A 69 -11.75 1.69 -4.60
CA THR A 69 -13.15 1.27 -4.79
C THR A 69 -13.33 -0.24 -4.72
N HIS A 70 -14.55 -0.70 -4.95
CA HIS A 70 -14.95 -2.09 -4.95
C HIS A 70 -15.85 -2.36 -6.19
N PRO A 71 -15.85 -3.56 -6.79
CA PRO A 71 -16.65 -3.87 -7.99
C PRO A 71 -18.15 -3.60 -7.91
N SER A 72 -18.74 -3.58 -6.71
CA SER A 72 -20.17 -3.23 -6.52
C SER A 72 -20.45 -1.73 -6.40
N ALA A 73 -19.44 -0.87 -6.47
CA ALA A 73 -19.62 0.57 -6.43
C ALA A 73 -20.42 1.03 -7.66
N LYS A 74 -21.50 1.78 -7.42
CA LYS A 74 -22.42 2.24 -8.47
C LYS A 74 -21.93 3.52 -9.16
N VAL A 75 -20.67 3.53 -9.61
CA VAL A 75 -20.05 4.69 -10.26
C VAL A 75 -19.46 4.27 -11.61
N ASN A 76 -19.70 5.08 -12.64
CA ASN A 76 -19.10 4.88 -13.95
C ASN A 76 -17.65 5.39 -13.94
N LEU A 77 -16.69 4.47 -14.07
CA LEU A 77 -15.26 4.79 -14.06
C LEU A 77 -14.69 5.02 -15.48
N ALA A 78 -15.50 4.97 -16.54
CA ALA A 78 -15.03 4.99 -17.94
C ALA A 78 -14.28 6.26 -18.36
N HIS A 79 -14.44 7.36 -17.63
CA HIS A 79 -13.80 8.65 -17.92
C HIS A 79 -12.84 9.12 -16.82
N ILE A 80 -12.41 8.19 -15.95
CA ILE A 80 -11.48 8.48 -14.87
C ILE A 80 -10.06 8.14 -15.33
N GLU A 81 -9.18 9.14 -15.30
CA GLU A 81 -7.76 8.98 -15.65
C GLU A 81 -6.90 8.59 -14.43
N ASN A 82 -7.41 8.77 -13.22
CA ASN A 82 -6.73 8.39 -11.99
C ASN A 82 -6.49 6.88 -11.92
N LYS A 83 -5.48 6.48 -11.15
CA LYS A 83 -5.24 5.06 -10.86
C LYS A 83 -6.37 4.49 -10.01
N ILE A 84 -7.05 3.49 -10.54
CA ILE A 84 -8.13 2.79 -9.85
C ILE A 84 -7.56 1.58 -9.12
N VAL A 85 -7.73 1.55 -7.80
CA VAL A 85 -7.41 0.44 -6.91
C VAL A 85 -8.71 -0.27 -6.54
N MET A 86 -8.92 -1.45 -7.13
CA MET A 86 -10.07 -2.30 -6.84
C MET A 86 -9.76 -3.19 -5.64
N LEU A 87 -10.51 -3.02 -4.55
CA LEU A 87 -10.43 -3.84 -3.35
C LEU A 87 -11.39 -5.04 -3.42
N PRO A 88 -11.08 -6.14 -2.71
CA PRO A 88 -11.94 -7.33 -2.65
C PRO A 88 -13.23 -7.10 -1.83
N HIS A 89 -13.24 -6.08 -0.98
CA HIS A 89 -14.38 -5.66 -0.15
C HIS A 89 -14.57 -4.14 -0.25
N PRO A 90 -15.73 -3.59 0.15
CA PRO A 90 -15.93 -2.15 0.22
C PRO A 90 -14.78 -1.44 0.96
N PRO A 91 -14.33 -0.26 0.50
CA PRO A 91 -13.19 0.41 1.10
C PRO A 91 -13.44 0.78 2.56
N ALA A 92 -12.72 0.11 3.46
CA ALA A 92 -12.65 0.42 4.89
C ALA A 92 -11.17 0.43 5.29
N ASN A 93 -10.81 1.17 6.34
CA ASN A 93 -9.41 1.41 6.70
C ASN A 93 -8.64 0.12 6.99
N ASP A 94 -9.29 -0.85 7.62
CA ASP A 94 -8.75 -2.19 7.88
C ASP A 94 -8.50 -2.97 6.58
N ILE A 95 -9.45 -2.96 5.64
CA ILE A 95 -9.30 -3.59 4.32
C ILE A 95 -8.17 -2.94 3.52
N ILE A 96 -8.09 -1.60 3.54
CA ILE A 96 -7.02 -0.84 2.89
C ILE A 96 -5.67 -1.23 3.50
N ALA A 97 -5.56 -1.27 4.83
CA ALA A 97 -4.34 -1.67 5.53
C ALA A 97 -3.92 -3.11 5.18
N MET A 98 -4.85 -4.07 5.16
CA MET A 98 -4.56 -5.47 4.79
C MET A 98 -4.04 -5.59 3.35
N VAL A 99 -4.68 -4.88 2.41
CA VAL A 99 -4.27 -4.89 1.00
C VAL A 99 -2.93 -4.20 0.81
N LEU A 100 -2.70 -3.08 1.49
CA LEU A 100 -1.40 -2.41 1.51
C LEU A 100 -0.32 -3.33 2.07
N HIS A 101 -0.54 -3.95 3.23
CA HIS A 101 0.41 -4.90 3.83
C HIS A 101 0.78 -6.04 2.86
N SER A 102 -0.22 -6.66 2.22
CA SER A 102 -0.01 -7.72 1.22
C SER A 102 0.77 -7.21 0.00
N LYS A 103 0.40 -6.03 -0.52
CA LYS A 103 1.04 -5.42 -1.68
C LYS A 103 2.49 -5.02 -1.39
N LEU A 104 2.75 -4.41 -0.24
CA LEU A 104 4.07 -3.98 0.19
C LEU A 104 5.01 -5.18 0.33
N ASN A 105 4.60 -6.25 1.02
CA ASN A 105 5.36 -7.50 1.10
C ASN A 105 5.67 -8.08 -0.30
N THR A 106 4.72 -7.97 -1.25
CA THR A 106 4.94 -8.45 -2.62
C THR A 106 5.99 -7.63 -3.39
N ILE A 107 5.97 -6.29 -3.29
CA ILE A 107 6.88 -5.44 -4.08
C ILE A 107 8.32 -5.44 -3.56
N VAL A 108 8.49 -5.66 -2.25
CA VAL A 108 9.81 -5.71 -1.62
C VAL A 108 10.48 -7.07 -1.78
N GLY A 109 9.71 -8.13 -2.01
CA GLY A 109 10.23 -9.48 -2.20
C GLY A 109 10.92 -10.01 -0.95
N GLU A 110 12.01 -10.75 -1.12
CA GLU A 110 12.77 -11.40 -0.03
C GLU A 110 13.72 -10.45 0.73
N TYR A 111 13.79 -9.17 0.37
CA TYR A 111 14.77 -8.22 0.91
C TYR A 111 14.28 -7.47 2.16
N ILE A 112 12.97 -7.35 2.31
CA ILE A 112 12.29 -6.73 3.45
C ILE A 112 11.08 -7.58 3.79
N GLN A 113 10.78 -7.73 5.08
CA GLN A 113 9.51 -8.27 5.56
C GLN A 113 8.71 -7.15 6.21
N VAL A 114 7.55 -6.81 5.66
CA VAL A 114 6.61 -5.87 6.30
C VAL A 114 5.81 -6.62 7.35
N LEU A 115 5.65 -6.01 8.53
CA LEU A 115 5.07 -6.59 9.74
C LEU A 115 3.61 -6.17 9.95
#